data_AF-A0A2V7W546-F1
#
_entry.id   AF-A0A2V7W546-F1
#
_cell.length_a   1.000
_cell.length_b   1.000
_cell.length_c   1.000
_cell.angle_alpha   90.00
_cell.angle_beta   90.00
_cell.angle_gamma   90.00
#
_symmetry.space_group_name_H-M   'P 1'
#
loop_
_entity.id
_entity.type
_entity.pdbx_description
1 polymer ?
#
loop_
_entity_poly.entity_id
_entity_poly.type
_entity_poly.pdbx_seq_one_letter_code
_entity_poly.pdbx_strand_id
1 'polypeptide(L)'
;MSDDDPRPDDPETKLAVSASELLVIPGDAAPLVLADPDRLVEALRYLAQRIPGFTQLSTEEERKLTRVAFLDPEFLEAGVRAGRAWDEAKGVTGLSGEEMRDLAEENRRWDELESTVRAFLKGISARNRKERHRLGDAILTMYGILGRTINREHSRHLRPLYEEMKRAYMRSRRHRGKGEGGGSG
;
A
#
# COMPACT_ATOMS: atom_id res chain seq x y z
N MET A 1 -0.11 -18.55 -58.76
CA MET A 1 -1.00 -17.43 -58.40
C MET A 1 -1.72 -17.87 -57.15
N SER A 2 -1.54 -17.08 -56.11
CA SER A 2 -1.57 -17.47 -54.72
C SER A 2 -2.99 -17.48 -54.15
N ASP A 3 -3.35 -18.58 -53.50
CA ASP A 3 -4.28 -18.58 -52.37
C ASP A 3 -3.40 -18.76 -51.13
N ASP A 4 -3.12 -17.65 -50.45
CA ASP A 4 -2.43 -17.63 -49.16
C ASP A 4 -3.50 -17.42 -48.08
N ASP A 5 -3.76 -18.50 -47.36
CA ASP A 5 -4.71 -18.63 -46.25
C ASP A 5 -4.20 -17.79 -45.06
N PRO A 6 -4.99 -16.89 -44.46
CA PRO A 6 -4.51 -16.10 -43.34
C PRO A 6 -4.39 -16.99 -42.09
N ARG A 7 -3.15 -17.33 -41.72
CA ARG A 7 -2.80 -17.88 -40.39
C ARG A 7 -3.25 -16.92 -39.28
N PRO A 8 -4.03 -17.37 -38.29
CA PRO A 8 -4.31 -16.59 -37.10
C PRO A 8 -3.38 -17.07 -35.96
N ASP A 9 -2.11 -16.68 -36.02
CA ASP A 9 -1.17 -16.90 -34.91
C ASP A 9 -0.23 -15.69 -34.78
N ASP A 10 -0.82 -14.51 -34.56
CA ASP A 10 -0.07 -13.39 -33.98
C ASP A 10 -0.10 -13.52 -32.45
N PRO A 11 1.03 -13.76 -31.77
CA PRO A 11 1.10 -13.79 -30.30
C PRO A 11 0.87 -12.41 -29.66
N GLU A 12 0.75 -11.34 -30.44
CA GLU A 12 0.55 -9.98 -29.94
C GLU A 12 -0.91 -9.67 -29.58
N THR A 13 -1.89 -10.40 -30.14
CA THR A 13 -3.31 -10.16 -29.83
C THR A 13 -3.77 -10.77 -28.51
N LYS A 14 -2.93 -11.60 -27.86
CA LYS A 14 -3.22 -12.18 -26.53
C LYS A 14 -2.61 -11.40 -25.36
N LEU A 15 -1.73 -10.43 -25.64
CA LEU A 15 -1.10 -9.56 -24.64
C LEU A 15 -1.79 -8.19 -24.50
N ALA A 16 -2.81 -7.94 -25.32
CA ALA A 16 -3.64 -6.75 -25.28
C ALA A 16 -4.99 -6.97 -24.55
N VAL A 17 -5.04 -7.85 -23.54
CA VAL A 17 -6.00 -7.66 -22.44
C VAL A 17 -5.56 -6.37 -21.76
N SER A 18 -6.14 -5.30 -22.27
CA SER A 18 -5.62 -3.95 -22.17
C SER A 18 -5.55 -3.54 -20.71
N ALA A 19 -4.46 -2.86 -20.34
CA ALA A 19 -4.37 -2.13 -19.07
C ALA A 19 -5.57 -1.17 -18.86
N SER A 20 -6.30 -0.83 -19.93
CA SER A 20 -7.58 -0.10 -19.91
C SER A 20 -8.75 -0.86 -19.28
N GLU A 21 -8.75 -2.20 -19.23
CA GLU A 21 -9.77 -3.00 -18.52
C GLU A 21 -9.52 -3.09 -17.01
N LEU A 22 -8.30 -2.81 -16.54
CA LEU A 22 -7.95 -2.94 -15.11
C LEU A 22 -8.53 -1.83 -14.22
N LEU A 23 -9.11 -0.79 -14.83
CA LEU A 23 -9.71 0.37 -14.16
C LEU A 23 -11.09 0.73 -14.75
N VAL A 24 -11.79 -0.23 -15.35
CA VAL A 24 -13.25 -0.12 -15.46
C VAL A 24 -13.77 -0.30 -14.05
N ILE A 25 -14.24 0.76 -13.41
CA ILE A 25 -15.10 0.64 -12.22
C ILE A 25 -16.43 0.12 -12.77
N PRO A 26 -16.72 -1.19 -12.67
CA PRO A 26 -17.96 -1.69 -13.22
C PRO A 26 -19.01 -1.38 -12.17
N GLY A 27 -19.96 -0.49 -12.49
CA GLY A 27 -21.08 -0.18 -11.60
C GLY A 27 -21.94 -1.40 -11.23
N ASP A 28 -21.70 -2.58 -11.83
CA ASP A 28 -22.47 -3.80 -11.57
C ASP A 28 -21.78 -5.14 -11.96
N ALA A 29 -20.45 -5.18 -12.14
CA ALA A 29 -19.75 -6.44 -12.44
C ALA A 29 -19.09 -7.01 -11.19
N ALA A 30 -19.27 -8.31 -10.97
CA ALA A 30 -18.62 -9.07 -9.90
C ALA A 30 -17.11 -8.75 -9.86
N PRO A 31 -16.53 -8.57 -8.66
CA PRO A 31 -15.15 -8.11 -8.53
C PRO A 31 -14.22 -9.04 -9.31
N LEU A 32 -13.58 -8.49 -10.36
CA LEU A 32 -12.47 -9.13 -11.03
C LEU A 32 -11.49 -9.54 -9.93
N VAL A 33 -11.21 -10.84 -9.82
CA VAL A 33 -10.26 -11.33 -8.84
C VAL A 33 -8.88 -10.84 -9.29
N LEU A 34 -8.47 -9.69 -8.79
CA LEU A 34 -7.10 -9.20 -8.85
C LEU A 34 -6.26 -10.06 -7.88
N ALA A 35 -6.12 -11.35 -8.20
CA ALA A 35 -5.44 -12.34 -7.37
C ALA A 35 -3.92 -12.21 -7.42
N ASP A 36 -3.38 -11.49 -8.40
CA ASP A 36 -1.95 -11.35 -8.61
C ASP A 36 -1.40 -10.06 -7.95
N PRO A 37 -0.57 -10.17 -6.89
CA PRO A 37 0.06 -9.03 -6.26
C PRO A 37 0.94 -8.20 -7.22
N ASP A 38 1.57 -8.84 -8.20
CA ASP A 38 2.49 -8.13 -9.11
C ASP A 38 1.71 -7.19 -10.04
N ARG A 39 0.55 -7.64 -10.53
CA ARG A 39 -0.39 -6.81 -11.30
C ARG A 39 -0.94 -5.66 -10.50
N LEU A 40 -1.23 -5.86 -9.21
CA LEU A 40 -1.68 -4.78 -8.33
C LEU A 40 -0.58 -3.72 -8.12
N VAL A 41 0.67 -4.14 -8.00
CA VAL A 41 1.81 -3.19 -7.90
C VAL A 41 1.96 -2.40 -9.20
N GLU A 42 1.86 -3.03 -10.37
CA GLU A 42 1.86 -2.34 -11.66
C GLU A 42 0.73 -1.32 -11.78
N ALA A 43 -0.49 -1.70 -11.39
CA ALA A 43 -1.65 -0.81 -11.39
C ALA A 43 -1.45 0.40 -10.46
N LEU A 44 -0.92 0.20 -9.26
CA LEU A 44 -0.62 1.30 -8.33
C LEU A 44 0.46 2.24 -8.86
N ARG A 45 1.50 1.71 -9.53
CA ARG A 45 2.52 2.54 -10.19
C ARG A 45 1.93 3.35 -11.34
N TYR A 46 1.06 2.73 -12.13
CA TYR A 46 0.35 3.39 -13.22
C TYR A 46 -0.55 4.53 -12.71
N LEU A 47 -1.24 4.32 -11.59
CA LEU A 47 -2.04 5.36 -10.92
C LEU A 47 -1.17 6.50 -10.38
N ALA A 48 -0.05 6.18 -9.73
CA ALA A 48 0.87 7.19 -9.21
C ALA A 48 1.40 8.14 -10.30
N GLN A 49 1.65 7.64 -11.51
CA GLN A 49 2.08 8.46 -12.66
C GLN A 49 1.01 9.43 -13.18
N ARG A 50 -0.26 9.22 -12.81
CA ARG A 50 -1.40 10.04 -13.26
C ARG A 50 -1.83 11.09 -12.25
N ILE A 51 -1.33 11.03 -11.02
CA ILE A 51 -1.65 12.00 -9.98
C ILE A 51 -0.72 13.21 -10.16
N PRO A 52 -1.25 14.40 -10.51
CA PRO A 52 -0.44 15.60 -10.62
C PRO A 52 0.23 15.92 -9.28
N GLY A 53 1.52 16.26 -9.31
CA GLY A 53 2.25 16.60 -8.09
C GLY A 53 2.53 15.43 -7.15
N PHE A 54 2.28 14.18 -7.56
CA PHE A 54 2.60 13.02 -6.74
C PHE A 54 4.11 12.93 -6.47
N THR A 55 4.49 13.17 -5.22
CA THR A 55 5.86 13.11 -4.76
C THR A 55 5.91 12.58 -3.33
N GLN A 56 7.07 12.01 -2.96
CA GLN A 56 7.35 11.70 -1.56
C GLN A 56 8.15 12.85 -0.99
N LEU A 57 7.61 13.49 0.05
CA LEU A 57 8.31 14.53 0.78
C LEU A 57 9.45 13.91 1.61
N SER A 58 10.57 14.61 1.70
CA SER A 58 11.57 14.32 2.72
C SER A 58 11.02 14.66 4.11
N THR A 59 11.58 14.04 5.15
CA THR A 59 11.20 14.35 6.55
C THR A 59 11.37 15.84 6.89
N GLU A 60 12.33 16.52 6.27
CA GLU A 60 12.56 17.95 6.49
C GLU A 60 11.45 18.81 5.85
N GLU A 61 11.05 18.50 4.61
CA GLU A 61 9.97 19.19 3.92
C GLU A 61 8.62 18.97 4.62
N GLU A 62 8.36 17.74 5.05
CA GLU A 62 7.14 17.41 5.79
C GLU A 62 7.01 18.26 7.05
N ARG A 63 8.09 18.37 7.84
CA ARG A 63 8.11 19.21 9.06
C ARG A 63 7.85 20.68 8.77
N LYS A 64 8.37 21.22 7.66
CA LYS A 64 8.17 22.62 7.26
C LYS A 64 6.71 22.88 6.90
N LEU A 65 6.04 21.93 6.26
CA LEU A 65 4.66 22.07 5.78
C LEU A 65 3.61 21.79 6.86
N THR A 66 3.90 20.87 7.79
CA THR A 66 2.94 20.36 8.79
C THR A 66 2.20 21.48 9.53
N ARG A 67 2.91 22.54 9.94
CA ARG A 67 2.31 23.60 10.78
C ARG A 67 1.10 24.28 10.13
N VAL A 68 1.14 24.51 8.81
CA VAL A 68 0.08 25.21 8.08
C VAL A 68 -0.83 24.22 7.35
N ALA A 69 -0.34 23.02 7.03
CA ALA A 69 -1.13 21.96 6.38
C ALA A 69 -2.21 21.37 7.31
N PHE A 70 -1.97 21.35 8.63
CA PHE A 70 -2.90 20.78 9.62
C PHE A 70 -3.54 21.86 10.50
N LEU A 71 -3.98 22.96 9.87
CA LEU A 71 -4.82 23.92 10.58
C LEU A 71 -6.14 23.27 11.01
N ASP A 72 -6.70 23.79 12.09
CA ASP A 72 -8.00 23.36 12.57
C ASP A 72 -9.08 23.54 11.48
N PRO A 73 -9.94 22.54 11.22
CA PRO A 73 -10.95 22.62 10.18
C PRO A 73 -11.95 23.78 10.37
N GLU A 74 -12.34 24.10 11.60
CA GLU A 74 -13.25 25.22 11.87
C GLU A 74 -12.55 26.56 11.60
N PHE A 75 -11.26 26.65 11.95
CA PHE A 75 -10.43 27.80 11.60
C PHE A 75 -10.31 27.97 10.07
N LEU A 76 -10.10 26.88 9.32
CA LEU A 76 -10.03 26.90 7.86
C LEU A 76 -11.36 27.39 7.24
N GLU A 77 -12.49 26.84 7.69
CA GLU A 77 -13.82 27.23 7.20
C GLU A 77 -14.13 28.71 7.51
N ALA A 78 -13.80 29.17 8.72
CA ALA A 78 -13.90 30.58 9.09
C ALA A 78 -13.01 31.47 8.21
N GLY A 79 -11.78 31.03 7.91
CA GLY A 79 -10.85 31.70 7.02
C GLY A 79 -11.39 31.85 5.60
N VAL A 80 -11.94 30.78 5.02
CA VAL A 80 -12.58 30.81 3.70
C VAL A 80 -13.78 31.77 3.68
N ARG A 81 -14.64 31.73 4.71
CA ARG A 81 -15.77 32.67 4.83
C ARG A 81 -15.30 34.12 4.92
N ALA A 82 -14.27 34.39 5.71
CA ALA A 82 -13.69 35.73 5.83
C ALA A 82 -13.09 36.20 4.50
N GLY A 83 -12.35 35.34 3.78
CA GLY A 83 -11.79 35.66 2.48
C GLY A 83 -12.83 35.95 1.40
N ARG A 84 -14.03 35.37 1.50
CA ARG A 84 -15.16 35.68 0.60
C ARG A 84 -15.87 36.99 0.94
N ALA A 85 -15.86 37.38 2.21
CA ALA A 85 -16.47 38.61 2.68
C ALA A 85 -15.53 39.83 2.57
N TRP A 86 -14.23 39.60 2.37
CA TRP A 86 -13.21 40.64 2.29
C TRP A 86 -12.72 40.83 0.85
N ASP A 87 -13.19 41.90 0.20
CA ASP A 87 -12.91 42.19 -1.22
C ASP A 87 -11.40 42.32 -1.55
N GLU A 88 -10.58 42.69 -0.57
CA GLU A 88 -9.13 42.90 -0.75
C GLU A 88 -8.32 41.61 -0.51
N ALA A 89 -8.96 40.50 -0.14
CA ALA A 89 -8.29 39.24 0.19
C ALA A 89 -7.35 38.75 -0.92
N LYS A 90 -7.71 38.94 -2.19
CA LYS A 90 -6.85 38.55 -3.33
C LYS A 90 -5.55 39.36 -3.38
N GLY A 91 -5.61 40.64 -3.04
CA GLY A 91 -4.43 41.50 -3.01
C GLY A 91 -3.45 41.15 -1.89
N VAL A 92 -3.94 40.62 -0.76
CA VAL A 92 -3.10 40.31 0.41
C VAL A 92 -2.62 38.86 0.42
N THR A 93 -3.49 37.92 0.06
CA THR A 93 -3.21 36.48 0.19
C THR A 93 -2.81 35.82 -1.13
N GLY A 94 -2.98 36.52 -2.25
CA GLY A 94 -2.82 35.97 -3.60
C GLY A 94 -4.01 35.10 -4.05
N LEU A 95 -4.98 34.84 -3.17
CA LEU A 95 -6.18 34.06 -3.46
C LEU A 95 -7.44 34.90 -3.17
N SER A 96 -8.39 34.88 -4.08
CA SER A 96 -9.76 35.33 -3.78
C SER A 96 -10.45 34.34 -2.86
N GLY A 97 -11.51 34.78 -2.17
CA GLY A 97 -12.33 33.89 -1.36
C GLY A 97 -12.94 32.72 -2.12
N GLU A 98 -13.24 32.89 -3.42
CA GLU A 98 -13.71 31.77 -4.26
C GLU A 98 -12.57 30.79 -4.58
N GLU A 99 -11.37 31.26 -4.93
CA GLU A 99 -10.19 30.40 -5.12
C GLU A 99 -9.85 29.62 -3.84
N MET A 100 -9.98 30.24 -2.65
CA MET A 100 -9.80 29.55 -1.37
C MET A 100 -10.85 28.46 -1.14
N ARG A 101 -12.11 28.72 -1.50
CA ARG A 101 -13.20 27.74 -1.37
C ARG A 101 -12.99 26.55 -2.30
N ASP A 102 -12.60 26.80 -3.53
CA ASP A 102 -12.32 25.75 -4.51
C ASP A 102 -11.14 24.87 -4.08
N LEU A 103 -10.07 25.48 -3.56
CA LEU A 103 -8.93 24.76 -2.97
C LEU A 103 -9.35 23.92 -1.75
N ALA A 104 -10.20 24.44 -0.87
CA ALA A 104 -10.69 23.69 0.28
C ALA A 104 -11.51 22.45 -0.13
N GLU A 105 -12.36 22.59 -1.15
CA GLU A 105 -13.15 21.47 -1.69
C GLU A 105 -12.28 20.46 -2.44
N GLU A 106 -11.26 20.91 -3.18
CA GLU A 106 -10.27 20.03 -3.78
C GLU A 106 -9.51 19.23 -2.72
N ASN A 107 -9.00 19.87 -1.68
CA ASN A 107 -8.29 19.20 -0.59
C ASN A 107 -9.17 18.15 0.10
N ARG A 108 -10.45 18.46 0.36
CA ARG A 108 -11.39 17.51 0.96
C ARG A 108 -11.56 16.23 0.12
N ARG A 109 -11.59 16.35 -1.21
CA ARG A 109 -11.67 15.17 -2.12
C ARG A 109 -10.39 14.34 -2.08
N TRP A 110 -9.23 14.99 -1.96
CA TRP A 110 -7.94 14.31 -1.77
C TRP A 110 -7.85 13.63 -0.40
N ASP A 111 -8.37 14.23 0.67
CA ASP A 111 -8.43 13.63 2.01
C ASP A 111 -9.29 12.35 2.02
N GLU A 112 -10.43 12.37 1.31
CA GLU A 112 -11.29 11.20 1.16
C GLU A 112 -10.55 10.06 0.44
N LEU A 113 -9.86 10.37 -0.66
CA LEU A 113 -9.02 9.39 -1.37
C LEU A 113 -7.91 8.84 -0.46
N GLU A 114 -7.20 9.70 0.27
CA GLU A 114 -6.14 9.30 1.19
C GLU A 114 -6.68 8.34 2.26
N SER A 115 -7.80 8.68 2.88
CA SER A 115 -8.44 7.86 3.91
C SER A 115 -8.84 6.47 3.35
N THR A 116 -9.36 6.43 2.12
CA THR A 116 -9.75 5.21 1.41
C THR A 116 -8.54 4.34 1.11
N VAL A 117 -7.46 4.92 0.59
CA VAL A 117 -6.20 4.20 0.32
C VAL A 117 -5.58 3.68 1.61
N ARG A 118 -5.59 4.45 2.71
CA ARG A 118 -5.12 3.98 4.02
C ARG A 118 -5.94 2.80 4.54
N ALA A 119 -7.27 2.80 4.37
CA ALA A 119 -8.11 1.68 4.73
C ALA A 119 -7.80 0.42 3.90
N PHE A 120 -7.61 0.60 2.59
CA PHE A 120 -7.19 -0.47 1.68
C PHE A 120 -5.83 -1.08 2.07
N LEU A 121 -4.83 -0.24 2.37
CA LEU A 121 -3.51 -0.69 2.84
C LEU A 121 -3.59 -1.46 4.16
N LYS A 122 -4.46 -1.04 5.10
CA LYS A 122 -4.74 -1.81 6.33
C LYS A 122 -5.32 -3.19 6.01
N GLY A 123 -6.21 -3.30 5.03
CA GLY A 123 -6.76 -4.57 4.55
C GLY A 123 -5.69 -5.53 4.00
N ILE A 124 -4.83 -5.04 3.10
CA ILE A 124 -3.69 -5.81 2.57
C ILE A 124 -2.76 -6.27 3.70
N SER A 125 -2.44 -5.36 4.62
CA SER A 125 -1.58 -5.64 5.77
C SER A 125 -2.17 -6.72 6.67
N ALA A 126 -3.49 -6.69 6.91
CA ALA A 126 -4.18 -7.70 7.68
C ALA A 126 -4.17 -9.08 6.99
N ARG A 127 -4.42 -9.14 5.67
CA ARG A 127 -4.28 -10.38 4.87
C ARG A 127 -2.87 -10.95 4.98
N ASN A 128 -1.84 -10.15 4.74
CA ASN A 128 -0.46 -10.58 4.80
C ASN A 128 -0.07 -11.08 6.19
N ARG A 129 -0.59 -10.45 7.26
CA ARG A 129 -0.39 -10.91 8.63
C ARG A 129 -1.04 -12.28 8.87
N LYS A 130 -2.25 -12.51 8.37
CA LYS A 130 -2.92 -13.83 8.46
C LYS A 130 -2.13 -14.93 7.74
N GLU A 131 -1.65 -14.66 6.53
CA GLU A 131 -0.86 -15.64 5.77
C GLU A 131 0.50 -15.94 6.44
N ARG A 132 1.19 -14.90 6.92
CA ARG A 132 2.44 -15.07 7.68
C ARG A 132 2.22 -15.85 8.97
N HIS A 133 1.11 -15.60 9.66
CA HIS A 133 0.73 -16.36 10.85
C HIS A 133 0.51 -17.83 10.50
N ARG A 134 -0.29 -18.13 9.48
CA ARG A 134 -0.55 -19.50 9.02
C ARG A 134 0.72 -20.26 8.67
N LEU A 135 1.62 -19.63 7.90
CA LEU A 135 2.91 -20.21 7.55
C LEU A 135 3.79 -20.42 8.79
N GLY A 136 3.88 -19.42 9.66
CA GLY A 136 4.67 -19.49 10.88
C GLY A 136 4.20 -20.61 11.82
N ASP A 137 2.89 -20.76 11.99
CA ASP A 137 2.29 -21.81 12.81
C ASP A 137 2.58 -23.23 12.27
N ALA A 138 2.45 -23.41 10.96
CA ALA A 138 2.82 -24.67 10.31
C ALA A 138 4.31 -25.01 10.49
N ILE A 139 5.20 -24.02 10.33
CA ILE A 139 6.65 -24.20 10.51
C ILE A 139 6.99 -24.52 11.98
N LEU A 140 6.38 -23.85 12.95
CA LEU A 140 6.60 -24.12 14.37
C LEU A 140 6.10 -25.50 14.78
N THR A 141 4.94 -25.90 14.26
CA THR A 141 4.40 -27.25 14.45
C THR A 141 5.37 -28.30 13.90
N MET A 142 5.84 -28.11 12.65
CA MET A 142 6.83 -28.99 12.04
C MET A 142 8.12 -29.04 12.84
N TYR A 143 8.66 -27.89 13.28
CA TYR A 143 9.86 -27.81 14.12
C TYR A 143 9.72 -28.62 15.42
N GLY A 144 8.58 -28.49 16.11
CA GLY A 144 8.31 -29.21 17.36
C GLY A 144 8.12 -30.72 17.17
N ILE A 145 7.50 -31.15 16.05
CA ILE A 145 7.42 -32.57 15.70
C ILE A 145 8.81 -33.10 15.35
N LEU A 146 9.56 -32.39 14.51
CA LEU A 146 10.88 -32.80 14.04
C LEU A 146 11.85 -32.95 15.23
N GLY A 147 11.85 -32.01 16.18
CA GLY A 147 12.66 -32.13 17.40
C GLY A 147 12.37 -33.39 18.21
N ARG A 148 11.13 -33.90 18.20
CA ARG A 148 10.73 -35.15 18.88
C ARG A 148 11.10 -36.40 18.08
N THR A 149 11.20 -36.31 16.75
CA THR A 149 11.44 -37.46 15.87
C THR A 149 12.87 -37.55 15.31
N ILE A 150 13.71 -36.51 15.48
CA ILE A 150 15.02 -36.37 14.82
C ILE A 150 16.04 -37.49 15.11
N ASN A 151 15.87 -38.22 16.21
CA ASN A 151 16.72 -39.35 16.59
C ASN A 151 16.23 -40.69 15.99
N ARG A 152 15.01 -40.76 15.46
CA ARG A 152 14.44 -41.94 14.80
C ARG A 152 15.08 -42.13 13.42
N GLU A 153 15.25 -43.39 13.02
CA GLU A 153 15.94 -43.77 11.78
C GLU A 153 15.40 -43.03 10.55
N HIS A 154 14.08 -43.00 10.36
CA HIS A 154 13.41 -42.37 9.23
C HIS A 154 13.58 -40.83 9.14
N SER A 155 13.90 -40.14 10.24
CA SER A 155 14.03 -38.67 10.27
C SER A 155 15.46 -38.19 10.51
N ARG A 156 16.41 -39.11 10.75
CA ARG A 156 17.79 -38.77 11.11
C ARG A 156 18.50 -37.92 10.06
N HIS A 157 18.17 -38.13 8.78
CA HIS A 157 18.73 -37.38 7.65
C HIS A 157 18.34 -35.88 7.67
N LEU A 158 17.28 -35.48 8.37
CA LEU A 158 16.81 -34.09 8.48
C LEU A 158 17.56 -33.28 9.56
N ARG A 159 18.52 -33.88 10.26
CA ARG A 159 19.25 -33.23 11.35
C ARG A 159 19.95 -31.91 10.95
N PRO A 160 20.59 -31.80 9.78
CA PRO A 160 21.20 -30.53 9.37
C PRO A 160 20.16 -29.41 9.29
N LEU A 161 19.01 -29.67 8.66
CA LEU A 161 17.90 -28.72 8.50
C LEU A 161 17.28 -28.33 9.85
N TYR A 162 17.08 -29.29 10.75
CA TYR A 162 16.57 -29.01 12.09
C TYR A 162 17.50 -28.07 12.88
N GLU A 163 18.81 -28.31 12.83
CA GLU A 163 19.78 -27.45 13.53
C GLU A 163 19.86 -26.05 12.90
N GLU A 164 19.69 -25.92 11.58
CA GLU A 164 19.53 -24.61 10.92
C GLU A 164 18.30 -23.87 11.43
N MET A 165 17.14 -24.53 11.48
CA MET A 165 15.90 -23.97 12.02
C MET A 165 16.07 -23.53 13.48
N LYS A 166 16.65 -24.39 14.32
CA LYS A 166 16.91 -24.11 15.74
C LYS A 166 17.81 -22.89 15.93
N ARG A 167 18.90 -22.79 15.16
CA ARG A 167 19.80 -21.63 15.20
C ARG A 167 19.06 -20.35 14.79
N ALA A 168 18.28 -20.39 13.71
CA ALA A 168 17.51 -19.24 13.26
C ALA A 168 16.44 -18.79 14.28
N TYR A 169 15.71 -19.74 14.86
CA TYR A 169 14.71 -19.50 15.89
C TYR A 169 15.33 -18.83 17.13
N MET A 170 16.46 -19.35 17.62
CA MET A 170 17.15 -18.78 18.78
C MET A 170 17.67 -17.36 18.54
N ARG A 171 18.17 -17.04 17.33
CA ARG A 171 18.55 -15.66 16.97
C ARG A 171 17.36 -14.72 17.02
N SER A 172 16.23 -15.12 16.43
CA SER A 172 15.02 -14.28 16.42
C SER A 172 14.50 -13.96 17.83
N ARG A 173 14.59 -14.93 18.76
CA ARG A 173 14.16 -14.75 20.17
C ARG A 173 15.03 -13.76 20.93
N ARG A 174 16.34 -13.74 20.67
CA ARG A 174 17.29 -12.80 21.30
C ARG A 174 17.07 -11.36 20.84
N HIS A 175 16.74 -11.15 19.55
CA HIS A 175 16.44 -9.82 19.04
C HIS A 175 15.12 -9.27 19.59
N ARG A 176 14.10 -10.12 19.79
CA ARG A 176 12.83 -9.71 20.39
C ARG A 176 13.01 -9.21 21.84
N GLY A 177 13.79 -9.93 22.65
CA GLY A 177 14.06 -9.54 24.04
C GLY A 177 14.94 -8.29 24.21
N LYS A 178 15.66 -7.86 23.17
CA LYS A 178 16.50 -6.64 23.21
C LYS A 178 15.75 -5.38 22.77
N GLY A 179 14.68 -5.55 21.98
CA GLY A 179 13.82 -4.43 21.52
C GLY A 179 12.82 -3.93 22.57
N GLU A 180 12.49 -4.74 23.58
CA GLU A 180 11.55 -4.37 24.66
C GLU A 180 12.26 -3.74 25.88
N GLY A 181 13.60 -3.72 25.94
CA GLY A 181 14.38 -3.17 27.06
C GLY A 181 15.16 -1.87 26.77
N GLY A 182 14.96 -1.25 25.59
CA GLY A 182 15.72 -0.08 25.14
C GLY A 182 14.92 1.22 25.02
N GLY A 183 13.72 1.28 25.61
CA GLY A 183 12.83 2.45 25.59
C GLY A 183 12.59 3.03 26.98
N SER A 184 13.66 3.45 27.66
CA SER A 184 13.61 4.38 28.79
C SER A 184 15.00 5.01 28.90
N GLY A 185 15.07 6.26 28.46
CA GLY A 185 16.26 7.11 28.45
C GLY A 185 15.88 8.44 27.82
#